data_AF-A0A7W4BHK7-F1
#
_entry.id   AF-A0A7W4BHK7-F1
#
_cell.length_a   1.000
_cell.length_b   1.000
_cell.length_c   1.000
_cell.angle_alpha   90.00
_cell.angle_beta   90.00
_cell.angle_gamma   90.00
#
_symmetry.space_group_name_H-M   'P 1'
#
loop_
_entity.id
_entity.type
_entity.pdbx_description
1 polymer ?
#
loop_
_entity_poly.entity_id
_entity_poly.type
_entity_poly.pdbx_seq_one_letter_code
_entity_poly.pdbx_strand_id
1 'polypeptide(L)' 'MKFSTQLLCWLSLAANPFFNNAFAIDNGVYTIKSKYSAKFVEVANASTADGANISQWANTNHDTQRWLITQVENNNYSV' A
#
# COMPACT_ATOMS: atom_id res chain seq x y z
N MET A 1 62.15 0.62 17.13
CA MET A 1 61.51 1.12 15.89
C MET A 1 60.07 0.65 15.86
N LYS A 2 59.13 1.42 15.27
CA LYS A 2 57.74 0.99 15.03
C LYS A 2 57.67 0.03 13.83
N PHE A 3 56.51 -0.63 13.71
CA PHE A 3 55.83 -1.19 12.51
C PHE A 3 55.56 -2.70 12.53
N SER A 4 54.30 -3.07 12.73
CA SER A 4 53.60 -4.17 12.05
C SER A 4 52.09 -4.06 12.34
N THR A 5 51.33 -3.30 11.55
CA THR A 5 50.34 -3.82 10.59
C THR A 5 49.33 -4.83 11.16
N GLN A 6 48.16 -4.32 11.55
CA GLN A 6 46.95 -5.15 11.66
C GLN A 6 46.46 -5.56 10.26
N LEU A 7 46.18 -6.85 10.06
CA LEU A 7 45.34 -7.30 8.94
C LEU A 7 44.77 -8.70 9.19
N LEU A 8 43.45 -8.83 9.19
CA LEU A 8 42.72 -10.06 8.86
C LEU A 8 41.33 -9.67 8.32
N CYS A 9 41.01 -10.13 7.11
CA CYS A 9 39.80 -9.82 6.36
C CYS A 9 39.61 -10.91 5.28
N TRP A 10 38.42 -11.24 4.76
CA TRP A 10 37.12 -10.54 4.86
C TRP A 10 36.01 -11.54 5.19
N LEU A 11 35.01 -11.12 5.99
CA LEU A 11 33.64 -11.62 5.82
C LEU A 11 32.56 -10.63 6.33
N SER A 12 32.60 -9.40 5.83
CA SER A 12 31.37 -8.59 5.82
C SER A 12 30.44 -9.21 4.78
N LEU A 13 29.41 -9.94 5.24
CA LEU A 13 28.40 -10.51 4.35
C LEU A 13 27.58 -9.36 3.77
N ALA A 14 27.81 -9.05 2.50
CA ALA A 14 27.10 -7.98 1.81
C ALA A 14 25.65 -8.40 1.53
N ALA A 15 24.74 -8.07 2.45
CA ALA A 15 23.34 -7.67 2.20
C ALA A 15 22.58 -7.51 3.52
N ASN A 16 22.51 -6.29 4.05
CA ASN A 16 21.23 -5.85 4.61
C ASN A 16 20.49 -5.23 3.43
N PRO A 17 19.59 -5.97 2.75
CA PRO A 17 18.82 -5.37 1.67
C PRO A 17 18.02 -4.21 2.25
N PHE A 18 18.01 -3.09 1.54
CA PHE A 18 17.14 -1.98 1.87
C PHE A 18 15.69 -2.48 1.80
N PHE A 19 15.11 -2.79 2.96
CA PHE A 19 13.70 -3.06 3.08
C PHE A 19 12.96 -1.76 2.77
N ASN A 20 12.63 -1.55 1.48
CA ASN A 20 11.64 -0.59 1.03
C ASN A 20 10.24 -1.07 1.40
N ASN A 21 10.06 -1.37 2.69
CA ASN A 21 8.78 -1.56 3.33
C ASN A 21 8.15 -0.16 3.46
N ALA A 22 7.65 0.36 2.35
CA ALA A 22 6.41 1.13 2.43
C ALA A 22 5.44 0.24 3.22
N PHE A 23 5.08 0.65 4.44
CA PHE A 23 4.39 -0.22 5.37
C PHE A 23 3.12 -0.75 4.71
N ALA A 24 3.04 -2.07 4.56
CA ALA A 24 1.90 -2.67 3.92
C ALA A 24 0.65 -2.37 4.76
N ILE A 25 -0.44 -1.96 4.12
CA ILE A 25 -1.70 -1.85 4.85
C ILE A 25 -2.25 -3.26 5.09
N ASP A 26 -2.78 -3.50 6.29
CA ASP A 26 -3.39 -4.76 6.63
C ASP A 26 -4.57 -5.08 5.69
N ASN A 27 -4.90 -6.36 5.54
CA ASN A 27 -6.09 -6.77 4.80
C ASN A 27 -7.34 -6.33 5.57
N GLY A 28 -8.25 -5.60 4.91
CA GLY A 28 -9.40 -5.03 5.62
C GLY A 28 -10.35 -4.20 4.76
N VAL A 29 -11.39 -3.68 5.40
CA VAL A 29 -12.37 -2.80 4.75
C VAL A 29 -11.97 -1.34 4.97
N TYR A 30 -11.74 -0.64 3.86
CA TYR A 30 -11.27 0.75 3.86
C TYR A 30 -12.21 1.68 3.10
N THR A 31 -12.03 2.98 3.33
CA THR A 31 -12.63 4.05 2.52
C THR A 31 -11.50 4.81 1.81
N ILE A 32 -11.65 5.05 0.51
CA ILE A 32 -10.62 5.75 -0.28
C ILE A 32 -11.08 7.20 -0.48
N LYS A 33 -10.42 8.13 0.23
CA LYS A 33 -10.76 9.57 0.21
C LYS A 33 -9.75 10.38 -0.60
N SER A 34 -10.24 11.15 -1.56
CA SER A 34 -9.42 12.11 -2.32
C SER A 34 -8.94 13.25 -1.43
N LYS A 35 -7.61 13.47 -1.42
CA LYS A 35 -6.98 14.60 -0.71
C LYS A 35 -7.38 15.96 -1.27
N TYR A 36 -7.75 16.04 -2.56
CA TYR A 36 -8.07 17.29 -3.24
C TYR A 36 -9.54 17.70 -3.10
N SER A 37 -10.48 16.76 -3.24
CA SER A 37 -11.92 17.03 -3.26
C SER A 37 -12.62 16.67 -1.94
N ALA A 38 -11.92 16.00 -1.01
CA ALA A 38 -12.48 15.35 0.17
C ALA A 38 -13.62 14.33 -0.09
N LYS A 39 -13.87 14.00 -1.36
CA LYS A 39 -14.83 12.98 -1.83
C LYS A 39 -14.27 11.57 -1.69
N PHE A 40 -15.17 10.60 -1.66
CA PHE A 40 -14.92 9.18 -1.45
C PHE A 40 -15.13 8.42 -2.76
N VAL A 41 -14.28 7.43 -3.04
CA VAL A 41 -14.43 6.51 -4.19
C VAL A 41 -15.66 5.62 -3.94
N GLU A 42 -16.56 5.55 -4.92
CA GLU A 42 -17.80 4.79 -4.81
C GLU A 42 -18.18 4.04 -6.09
N VAL A 43 -18.99 2.99 -5.93
CA VAL A 43 -19.78 2.40 -7.03
C VAL A 43 -20.98 3.32 -7.33
N ALA A 44 -21.05 3.84 -8.55
CA ALA A 44 -22.07 4.80 -8.96
C ALA A 44 -23.49 4.21 -8.89
N ASN A 45 -24.44 4.99 -8.35
CA ASN A 45 -25.86 4.63 -8.21
C ASN A 45 -26.13 3.31 -7.46
N ALA A 46 -25.16 2.80 -6.68
CA ALA A 46 -25.21 1.47 -6.06
C ALA A 46 -25.49 0.33 -7.05
N SER A 47 -25.03 0.47 -8.29
CA SER A 47 -25.19 -0.57 -9.33
C SER A 47 -24.50 -1.87 -8.94
N THR A 48 -25.24 -2.98 -9.01
CA THR A 48 -24.73 -4.35 -8.84
C THR A 48 -24.39 -5.04 -10.17
N ALA A 49 -24.53 -4.35 -11.30
CA ALA A 49 -24.21 -4.88 -12.62
C ALA A 49 -22.70 -4.93 -12.89
N ASP A 50 -22.25 -5.95 -13.62
CA ASP A 50 -20.87 -6.05 -14.11
C ASP A 50 -20.47 -4.80 -14.90
N GLY A 51 -19.27 -4.29 -14.66
CA GLY A 51 -18.79 -3.04 -15.28
C GLY A 51 -19.44 -1.76 -14.73
N ALA A 52 -20.06 -1.81 -13.54
CA ALA A 52 -20.55 -0.62 -12.85
C ALA A 52 -19.47 0.48 -12.76
N ASN A 53 -19.87 1.71 -13.09
CA ASN A 53 -18.94 2.85 -13.08
C ASN A 53 -18.46 3.18 -11.66
N ILE A 54 -17.15 3.43 -11.52
CA ILE A 54 -16.56 3.94 -10.27
C ILE A 54 -16.45 5.47 -10.35
N SER A 55 -16.96 6.16 -9.33
CA SER A 55 -17.01 7.63 -9.25
C SER A 55 -16.45 8.15 -7.92
N GLN A 56 -16.40 9.48 -7.77
CA GLN A 56 -16.13 10.13 -6.49
C GLN A 56 -17.32 10.98 -6.03
N TRP A 57 -17.77 10.78 -4.79
CA TRP A 57 -18.94 11.49 -4.25
C TRP A 57 -18.74 12.01 -2.82
N ALA A 58 -19.68 12.81 -2.34
CA ALA A 58 -19.68 13.24 -0.94
C ALA A 58 -19.74 12.01 -0.01
N ASN A 59 -19.22 12.12 1.21
CA ASN A 59 -19.34 11.05 2.20
C ASN A 59 -20.82 10.80 2.49
N THR A 60 -21.30 9.61 2.14
CA THR A 60 -22.67 9.14 2.45
C THR A 60 -22.67 8.08 3.55
N ASN A 61 -21.49 7.63 4.00
CA ASN A 61 -21.30 6.46 4.85
C ASN A 61 -21.96 5.16 4.29
N HIS A 62 -22.26 5.14 2.99
CA HIS A 62 -22.93 4.03 2.32
C HIS A 62 -21.95 2.92 1.95
N ASP A 63 -22.45 1.69 1.84
CA ASP A 63 -21.67 0.49 1.56
C ASP A 63 -20.87 0.58 0.24
N THR A 64 -21.38 1.33 -0.75
CA THR A 64 -20.69 1.61 -2.02
C THR A 64 -19.37 2.36 -1.87
N GLN A 65 -19.10 2.97 -0.70
CA GLN A 65 -17.87 3.70 -0.39
C GLN A 65 -16.87 2.86 0.42
N ARG A 66 -17.18 1.58 0.68
CA ARG A 66 -16.36 0.63 1.44
C ARG A 66 -15.76 -0.44 0.53
N TRP A 67 -14.44 -0.60 0.59
CA TRP A 67 -13.66 -1.46 -0.30
C TRP A 67 -12.88 -2.49 0.50
N LEU A 68 -12.94 -3.77 0.12
CA LEU A 68 -12.12 -4.83 0.72
C LEU A 68 -10.74 -4.81 0.06
N ILE A 69 -9.76 -4.20 0.72
CA ILE A 69 -8.40 -4.11 0.20
C ILE A 69 -7.60 -5.28 0.74
N THR A 70 -6.95 -6.03 -0.17
CA THR A 70 -6.17 -7.21 0.17
C THR A 70 -4.78 -7.11 -0.47
N GLN A 71 -3.72 -7.28 0.31
CA GLN A 71 -2.35 -7.34 -0.20
C GLN A 71 -2.17 -8.59 -1.06
N VAL A 72 -1.52 -8.42 -2.22
CA VAL A 72 -1.19 -9.52 -3.14
C VAL A 72 0.31 -9.85 -3.00
N GLU A 73 1.18 -9.00 -3.56
CA GLU A 73 2.64 -9.10 -3.45
C GLU A 73 3.28 -7.73 -3.75
N ASN A 74 4.52 -7.49 -3.30
CA ASN A 74 5.34 -6.36 -3.75
C ASN A 74 4.66 -4.97 -3.70
N ASN A 75 3.87 -4.70 -2.65
CA ASN A 75 3.04 -3.49 -2.46
C ASN A 75 1.89 -3.31 -3.49
N ASN A 76 1.52 -4.36 -4.23
CA ASN A 76 0.28 -4.43 -5.01
C ASN A 76 -0.88 -4.95 -4.14
N TYR A 77 -2.08 -4.45 -4.41
CA TYR A 77 -3.30 -4.80 -3.69
C TYR A 77 -4.44 -5.06 -4.67
N SER A 78 -5.37 -5.95 -4.29
CA SER A 78 -6.70 -6.03 -4.89
C SER A 78 -7.67 -5.10 -4.16
N VAL A 79 -8.69 -4.64 -4.89
CA VAL A 79 -9.81 -3.77 -4.46
C VAL A 79 -11.09 -4.33 -5.08
#